data_AF-A0AAE3LXN1-F1
#
_entry.id   AF-A0AAE3LXN1-F1
#
_cell.length_a   1.000
_cell.length_b   1.000
_cell.length_c   1.000
_cell.angle_alpha   90.00
_cell.angle_beta   90.00
_cell.angle_gamma   90.00
#
_symmetry.space_group_name_H-M   'P 1'
#
loop_
_entity.id
_entity.type
_entity.pdbx_description
1 polymer ?
#
loop_
_entity_poly.entity_id
_entity_poly.type
_entity_poly.pdbx_seq_one_letter_code
_entity_poly.pdbx_strand_id
1 'polypeptide(L)'
;MTITVSQDVFRLAEVFTISRGSRTEAKVLTVKVARGGVVGWGECVPYARYNETLESVTAQIAALPEDVSRAALYGLLDAGAA
;
A
#
# COMPACT_ATOMS: atom_id res chain seq x y z
N MET A 1 17.51 -6.82 2.19
CA MET A 1 16.08 -7.14 2.45
C MET A 1 15.37 -7.09 1.12
N THR A 2 14.36 -7.93 0.86
CA THR A 2 13.62 -7.87 -0.41
C THR A 2 12.21 -7.39 -0.16
N ILE A 3 11.82 -6.29 -0.79
CA ILE A 3 10.45 -5.79 -0.82
C ILE A 3 9.87 -6.08 -2.20
N THR A 4 8.67 -6.65 -2.25
CA THR A 4 7.92 -6.85 -3.48
C THR A 4 6.54 -6.25 -3.31
N VAL A 5 6.10 -5.48 -4.30
CA VAL A 5 4.76 -4.88 -4.34
C VAL A 5 3.99 -5.53 -5.48
N SER A 6 2.83 -6.12 -5.19
CA SER A 6 1.87 -6.56 -6.20
C SER A 6 0.63 -5.68 -6.15
N GLN A 7 0.01 -5.47 -7.32
CA GLN A 7 -1.25 -4.78 -7.44
C GLN A 7 -2.35 -5.79 -7.75
N ASP A 8 -3.43 -5.73 -7.00
CA ASP A 8 -4.56 -6.64 -7.17
C ASP A 8 -5.85 -5.83 -7.29
N VAL A 9 -6.78 -6.29 -8.13
CA VAL A 9 -8.09 -5.66 -8.34
C VAL A 9 -9.18 -6.67 -8.00
N PHE A 10 -9.95 -6.35 -6.96
CA PHE A 10 -11.04 -7.19 -6.49
C PHE A 10 -12.37 -6.54 -6.84
N ARG A 11 -13.23 -7.28 -7.55
CA ARG A 11 -14.60 -6.85 -7.81
C ARG A 11 -15.41 -6.90 -6.52
N LEU A 12 -16.13 -5.81 -6.23
CA LEU A 12 -17.04 -5.77 -5.09
C LEU A 12 -18.31 -6.56 -5.40
N ALA A 13 -18.89 -7.19 -4.38
CA ALA A 13 -20.14 -7.95 -4.52
C ALA A 13 -21.28 -7.06 -5.03
N GLU A 14 -21.31 -5.81 -4.59
CA GLU A 14 -22.27 -4.78 -5.00
C GLU A 14 -21.55 -3.43 -5.15
N VAL A 15 -22.23 -2.45 -5.75
CA VAL A 15 -21.70 -1.09 -5.86
C VAL A 15 -21.61 -0.46 -4.47
N PHE A 16 -20.40 -0.18 -4.01
CA PHE A 16 -20.16 0.46 -2.72
C PHE A 16 -20.21 1.98 -2.87
N THR A 17 -21.20 2.62 -2.23
CA THR A 17 -21.43 4.07 -2.35
C THR A 17 -21.30 4.77 -1.02
N ILE A 18 -20.56 5.88 -1.02
CA ILE A 18 -20.53 6.87 0.07
C ILE A 18 -20.91 8.24 -0.51
N SER A 19 -21.09 9.25 0.33
CA SER A 19 -21.46 10.62 -0.10
C SER A 19 -20.51 11.24 -1.13
N ARG A 20 -19.26 10.74 -1.22
CA ARG A 20 -18.22 11.21 -2.13
C ARG A 20 -18.11 10.43 -3.43
N GLY A 21 -18.94 9.40 -3.64
CA GLY A 21 -18.98 8.62 -4.87
C GLY A 21 -19.15 7.12 -4.64
N SER A 22 -19.13 6.40 -5.76
CA SER A 22 -19.37 4.96 -5.81
C SER A 22 -18.16 4.22 -6.36
N ARG A 23 -17.93 2.99 -5.92
CA ARG A 23 -16.89 2.09 -6.42
C ARG A 23 -17.48 0.71 -6.71
N THR A 24 -16.97 0.07 -7.74
CA THR A 24 -17.32 -1.30 -8.14
C THR A 24 -16.18 -2.28 -7.90
N GLU A 25 -14.98 -1.77 -7.62
CA GLU A 25 -13.75 -2.54 -7.42
C GLU A 25 -12.89 -1.91 -6.31
N ALA A 26 -12.14 -2.76 -5.62
CA ALA A 26 -11.07 -2.38 -4.72
C ALA A 26 -9.73 -2.66 -5.41
N LYS A 27 -8.92 -1.60 -5.57
CA LYS A 27 -7.55 -1.70 -6.09
C LYS A 27 -6.61 -1.63 -4.91
N VAL A 28 -5.87 -2.70 -4.67
CA VAL A 28 -5.02 -2.84 -3.49
C VAL A 28 -3.56 -3.02 -3.89
N LEU A 29 -2.67 -2.68 -2.96
CA LEU A 29 -1.27 -3.02 -3.04
C LEU A 29 -0.95 -4.02 -1.93
N THR A 30 -0.41 -5.18 -2.30
CA THR A 30 0.15 -6.13 -1.34
C THR A 30 1.66 -5.96 -1.30
N VAL A 31 2.20 -5.71 -0.12
CA VAL A 31 3.64 -5.61 0.12
C VAL A 31 4.11 -6.88 0.82
N LYS A 32 5.11 -7.55 0.24
CA LYS A 32 5.82 -8.66 0.86
C LYS A 32 7.23 -8.24 1.19
N VAL A 33 7.66 -8.52 2.42
CA VAL A 33 9.00 -8.21 2.92
C VAL A 33 9.68 -9.49 3.35
N ALA A 34 10.82 -9.81 2.73
CA ALA A 34 11.67 -10.94 3.09
C ALA A 34 12.98 -10.46 3.75
N ARG A 35 13.26 -10.92 4.97
CA ARG A 35 14.49 -10.61 5.70
C ARG A 35 14.88 -11.78 6.61
N GLY A 36 16.14 -12.23 6.52
CA GLY A 36 16.66 -13.29 7.39
C GLY A 36 15.90 -14.62 7.28
N GLY A 37 15.38 -14.95 6.08
CA GLY A 37 14.60 -16.18 5.86
C GLY A 37 13.14 -16.11 6.32
N VAL A 38 12.69 -15.01 6.93
CA VAL A 38 11.29 -14.78 7.31
C VAL A 38 10.62 -13.86 6.29
N VAL A 39 9.35 -14.14 5.98
CA VAL A 39 8.52 -13.33 5.10
C VAL A 39 7.30 -12.81 5.88
N GLY A 40 7.11 -11.50 5.86
CA GLY A 40 5.87 -10.85 6.30
C GLY A 40 5.17 -10.19 5.13
N TRP A 41 3.87 -9.97 5.25
CA TRP A 41 3.11 -9.20 4.25
C TRP A 41 2.09 -8.26 4.89
N GLY A 42 1.72 -7.24 4.14
CA GLY A 42 0.64 -6.31 4.47
C GLY A 42 -0.05 -5.80 3.20
N GLU A 43 -1.25 -5.26 3.35
CA GLU A 43 -2.05 -4.74 2.25
C GLU A 43 -2.49 -3.31 2.56
N CYS A 44 -2.55 -2.45 1.55
CA CYS A 44 -3.17 -1.13 1.64
C CYS A 44 -4.04 -0.82 0.40
N VAL A 45 -4.94 0.16 0.57
CA VAL A 45 -5.81 0.67 -0.49
C VAL A 45 -5.49 2.15 -0.71
N PRO A 46 -4.72 2.51 -1.74
CA PRO A 46 -4.45 3.92 -2.03
C PRO A 46 -5.73 4.72 -2.20
N TYR A 47 -5.83 5.83 -1.47
CA TYR A 47 -7.06 6.59 -1.33
C TYR A 47 -6.94 7.98 -1.97
N ALA A 48 -7.57 8.16 -3.13
CA ALA A 48 -7.56 9.42 -3.89
C ALA A 48 -7.94 10.67 -3.08
N ARG A 49 -8.74 10.53 -2.01
CA ARG A 49 -9.07 11.65 -1.10
C ARG A 49 -7.83 12.23 -0.41
N TYR A 50 -6.79 11.42 -0.21
CA TYR A 50 -5.51 11.82 0.36
C TYR A 50 -4.44 12.03 -0.72
N ASN A 51 -4.85 12.22 -1.97
CA ASN A 51 -3.97 12.39 -3.13
C ASN A 51 -3.05 11.18 -3.41
N GLU A 52 -3.49 9.99 -3.02
CA GLU A 52 -2.77 8.75 -3.27
C GLU A 52 -3.23 8.08 -4.57
N THR A 53 -2.28 7.53 -5.30
CA THR A 53 -2.52 6.62 -6.44
C THR A 53 -1.78 5.30 -6.22
N LEU A 54 -2.13 4.26 -6.98
CA LEU A 54 -1.37 3.00 -6.96
C LEU A 54 0.10 3.24 -7.26
N GLU A 55 0.39 4.11 -8.23
CA GLU A 55 1.75 4.45 -8.66
C GLU A 55 2.50 5.23 -7.58
N SER A 56 1.87 6.25 -6.97
CA SER A 56 2.54 7.09 -5.96
C SER A 56 2.93 6.26 -4.73
N VAL A 57 2.01 5.42 -4.25
CA VAL A 57 2.24 4.57 -3.08
C VAL A 57 3.24 3.46 -3.40
N THR A 58 3.17 2.86 -4.60
CA THR A 58 4.19 1.88 -5.04
C THR A 58 5.58 2.52 -5.08
N ALA A 59 5.70 3.75 -5.59
CA ALA A 59 6.98 4.47 -5.65
C ALA A 59 7.53 4.78 -4.25
N GLN A 60 6.68 5.21 -3.31
CA GLN A 60 7.05 5.44 -1.91
C GLN A 60 7.57 4.16 -1.25
N ILE A 61 6.90 3.03 -1.44
CA ILE A 61 7.33 1.72 -0.89
C ILE A 61 8.65 1.27 -1.52
N ALA A 62 8.80 1.43 -2.84
CA ALA A 62 10.01 1.05 -3.57
C ALA A 62 11.23 1.92 -3.21
N ALA A 63 11.02 3.13 -2.72
CA ALA A 63 12.08 4.04 -2.27
C ALA A 63 12.59 3.75 -0.85
N LEU A 64 11.98 2.80 -0.13
CA LEU A 64 12.38 2.47 1.24
C LEU A 64 13.79 1.84 1.29
N PRO A 65 14.65 2.25 2.24
CA PRO A 65 15.95 1.63 2.44
C PRO A 65 15.86 0.14 2.80
N GLU A 66 16.84 -0.66 2.36
CA GLU A 66 16.87 -2.10 2.65
C GLU A 66 17.00 -2.43 4.15
N ASP A 67 17.55 -1.53 4.94
CA ASP A 67 17.74 -1.68 6.37
C ASP A 67 16.65 -1.00 7.21
N VAL A 68 15.58 -0.50 6.56
CA VAL A 68 14.50 0.22 7.23
C VAL A 68 13.96 -0.58 8.42
N SER A 69 13.79 0.12 9.53
CA SER A 69 13.15 -0.40 10.73
C SER A 69 11.73 0.14 10.83
N ARG A 70 10.86 -0.54 11.59
CA ARG A 70 9.50 -0.07 11.87
C ARG A 70 9.49 1.36 12.43
N ALA A 71 10.43 1.69 13.30
CA ALA A 71 10.51 3.03 13.90
C ALA A 71 10.93 4.08 12.86
N ALA A 72 11.83 3.74 11.94
CA ALA A 72 12.31 4.66 10.90
C ALA A 72 11.22 4.99 9.86
N LEU A 73 10.25 4.10 9.64
CA LEU A 73 9.15 4.33 8.68
C LEU A 73 8.40 5.63 8.95
N TYR A 74 8.16 5.97 10.22
CA TYR A 74 7.44 7.19 10.59
C TYR A 74 8.14 8.50 10.15
N GLY A 75 9.45 8.46 9.89
CA GLY A 75 10.20 9.61 9.37
C GLY A 75 10.48 9.56 7.88
N LEU A 76 10.19 8.43 7.21
CA LEU A 76 10.48 8.21 5.79
C LEU A 76 9.24 8.33 4.90
N LEU A 77 8.06 8.11 5.47
CA LEU A 77 6.78 8.16 4.76
C LEU A 77 5.91 9.29 5.29
N ASP A 78 5.08 9.84 4.41
CA ASP A 78 4.10 10.85 4.78
C ASP A 78 3.03 10.28 5.73
N ALA A 79 2.41 11.16 6.51
CA ALA A 79 1.33 10.78 7.40
C ALA A 79 0.15 10.16 6.61
N GLY A 80 -0.31 8.98 7.04
CA GLY A 80 -1.36 8.20 6.38
C GLY A 80 -0.84 7.03 5.54
N ALA A 81 0.46 6.99 5.22
CA ALA A 81 1.09 5.92 4.45
C ALA A 81 1.77 4.83 5.33
N ALA A 82 1.82 5.00 6.66
CA ALA A 82 2.51 4.12 7.61
C ALA A 82 1.70 3.87 8.89
#